data_AF-A0A7G9FVK8-F1
#
_entry.id   AF-A0A7G9FVK8-F1
#
_cell.length_a   1.000
_cell.length_b   1.000
_cell.length_c   1.000
_cell.angle_alpha   90.00
_cell.angle_beta   90.00
_cell.angle_gamma   90.00
#
_symmetry.space_group_name_H-M   'P 1'
#
loop_
_entity.id
_entity.type
_entity.pdbx_description
1 polymer ?
#
loop_
_entity_poly.entity_id
_entity_poly.type
_entity_poly.pdbx_seq_one_letter_code
_entity_poly.pdbx_strand_id
1 'polypeptide(L)'
;MGITGVGSSYNFVYNTKTGKLSTKDGSKNEFVDFCNGDVKGEDTETLNHFDEHTRYQFTRMLFAYGTGMTGQNPFANDEKVEITADIDSATHTSFYVNGQKAFTAITGMSYLPSEIQTFGTVQQPFKTRGYKPYDPSTNSITIGVGSRFNLGNGYSMTVQEDFVWGEGYGNGSKADDERCNMMIGGLSSLIHFADQQYFSSMTDTYTDYILDFLASQGVDTSREFVINGTHCELVNGKISEVGNDYVVPSSIQQKAVKRYEESMSQLLNSGTWYRWS
;
A
#
# COMPACT_ATOMS: atom_id res chain seq x y z
N MET A 1 23.51 15.45 15.84
CA MET A 1 22.85 14.35 15.09
C MET A 1 22.60 14.86 13.67
N GLY A 2 22.63 13.98 12.67
CA GLY A 2 22.11 14.34 11.35
C GLY A 2 20.58 14.47 11.41
N ILE A 3 19.98 15.05 10.38
CA ILE A 3 18.51 15.10 10.26
C ILE A 3 17.99 13.66 10.10
N THR A 4 17.00 13.29 10.91
CA THR A 4 16.38 11.96 10.89
C THR A 4 15.65 11.71 9.58
N GLY A 5 15.64 10.47 9.12
CA GLY A 5 14.89 10.06 7.93
C GLY A 5 14.80 8.55 7.79
N VAL A 6 14.36 8.09 6.62
CA VAL A 6 14.33 6.66 6.29
C VAL A 6 15.73 6.05 6.45
N GLY A 7 15.81 4.91 7.13
CA GLY A 7 17.04 4.22 7.51
C GLY A 7 17.66 4.70 8.82
N SER A 8 17.08 5.70 9.50
CA SER A 8 17.55 6.12 10.82
C SER A 8 17.16 5.11 11.90
N SER A 9 17.98 5.02 12.93
CA SER A 9 17.77 4.12 14.07
C SER A 9 18.00 4.86 15.39
N TYR A 10 17.10 4.63 16.34
CA TYR A 10 17.22 5.09 17.71
C TYR A 10 17.49 3.92 18.63
N ASN A 11 18.42 4.09 19.57
CA ASN A 11 18.63 3.14 20.66
C ASN A 11 18.58 3.87 22.00
N PHE A 12 17.68 3.42 22.88
CA PHE A 12 17.46 4.03 24.19
C PHE A 12 17.04 3.00 25.24
N VAL A 13 17.21 3.34 26.50
CA VAL A 13 16.75 2.55 27.64
C VAL A 13 15.46 3.15 28.17
N TYR A 14 14.39 2.35 28.17
CA TYR A 14 13.10 2.71 28.77
C TYR A 14 12.99 2.16 30.19
N ASN A 15 12.69 3.02 31.15
CA ASN A 15 12.39 2.63 32.52
C ASN A 15 10.88 2.39 32.67
N THR A 16 10.48 1.15 32.94
CA THR A 16 9.08 0.73 33.00
C THR A 16 8.35 1.24 34.26
N LYS A 17 9.09 1.64 35.30
CA LYS A 17 8.51 2.22 36.53
C LYS A 17 8.23 3.71 36.39
N THR A 18 9.13 4.44 35.75
CA THR A 18 9.02 5.91 35.64
C THR A 18 8.40 6.36 34.31
N GLY A 19 8.38 5.49 33.31
CA GLY A 19 7.95 5.83 31.95
C GLY A 19 8.95 6.70 31.18
N LYS A 20 10.17 6.91 31.70
CA LYS A 20 11.18 7.79 31.09
C LYS A 20 12.20 7.04 30.24
N LEU A 21 12.69 7.72 29.21
CA LEU A 21 13.80 7.31 28.35
C LEU A 21 15.13 7.86 28.85
N SER A 22 16.20 7.12 28.56
CA SER A 22 17.59 7.54 28.78
C SER A 22 18.49 6.93 27.71
N THR A 23 19.62 7.57 27.42
CA THR A 23 20.68 6.96 26.61
C THR A 23 21.41 5.89 27.43
N LYS A 24 21.99 4.90 26.75
CA LYS A 24 22.71 3.79 27.41
C LYS A 24 23.95 4.25 28.17
N ASP A 25 24.62 5.29 27.67
CA ASP A 25 25.83 5.89 28.26
C ASP A 25 25.53 7.09 29.18
N GLY A 26 24.25 7.48 29.32
CA GLY A 26 23.83 8.65 30.12
C GLY A 26 24.16 10.00 29.47
N SER A 27 24.59 10.03 28.21
CA SER A 27 24.79 11.27 27.46
C SER A 27 23.46 11.99 27.21
N LYS A 28 23.51 13.33 27.08
CA LYS A 28 22.34 14.11 26.68
C LYS A 28 21.99 13.82 25.22
N ASN A 29 20.69 13.68 24.96
CA ASN A 29 20.17 13.43 23.63
C ASN A 29 18.83 14.17 23.47
N GLU A 30 18.76 15.07 22.49
CA GLU A 30 17.61 15.95 22.29
C GLU A 30 16.31 15.18 22.01
N PHE A 31 16.37 14.05 21.28
CA PHE A 31 15.21 13.18 21.06
C PHE A 31 14.72 12.53 22.35
N VAL A 32 15.63 12.09 23.22
CA VAL A 32 15.27 11.53 24.54
C VAL A 32 14.62 12.60 25.43
N ASP A 33 15.21 13.79 25.48
CA ASP A 33 14.66 14.92 26.24
C ASP A 33 13.27 15.30 25.70
N PHE A 34 13.09 15.30 24.37
CA PHE A 34 11.80 15.54 23.73
C PHE A 34 10.76 14.47 24.08
N CYS A 35 11.13 13.19 24.03
CA CYS A 35 10.26 12.08 24.40
C CYS A 35 9.80 12.15 25.86
N ASN A 36 10.70 12.55 26.76
CA ASN A 36 10.43 12.74 28.18
C ASN A 36 9.60 14.00 28.48
N GLY A 37 9.42 14.89 27.49
CA GLY A 37 8.73 16.17 27.66
C GLY A 37 9.58 17.25 28.34
N ASP A 38 10.90 17.05 28.41
CA ASP A 38 11.85 18.01 28.98
C ASP A 38 12.13 19.17 28.01
N VAL A 39 11.93 18.95 26.70
CA VAL A 39 11.94 19.98 25.65
C VAL A 39 10.71 19.85 24.75
N LYS A 40 10.26 20.96 24.15
CA LYS A 40 9.23 20.94 23.11
C LYS A 40 9.86 20.85 21.73
N GLY A 41 9.18 20.22 20.78
CA GLY A 41 9.66 20.08 19.40
C GLY A 41 9.91 21.42 18.70
N GLU A 42 9.03 22.40 18.92
CA GLU A 42 9.15 23.76 18.36
C GLU A 42 10.42 24.51 18.79
N ASP A 43 11.00 24.12 19.94
CA ASP A 43 12.21 24.71 20.49
C ASP A 43 13.50 24.00 20.03
N THR A 44 13.38 22.92 19.25
CA THR A 44 14.52 22.13 18.77
C THR A 44 14.98 22.60 17.39
N GLU A 45 16.28 22.54 17.14
CA GLU A 45 16.86 22.86 15.83
C GLU A 45 17.18 21.63 14.98
N THR A 46 17.18 20.44 15.60
CA THR A 46 17.58 19.20 14.93
C THR A 46 16.48 18.18 14.74
N LEU A 47 15.36 18.29 15.48
CA LEU A 47 14.27 17.34 15.36
C LEU A 47 13.32 17.70 14.22
N ASN A 48 12.80 16.68 13.57
CA ASN A 48 11.81 16.77 12.50
C ASN A 48 10.59 15.90 12.80
N HIS A 49 9.66 15.84 11.85
CA HIS A 49 8.42 15.10 12.05
C HIS A 49 8.64 13.57 12.08
N PHE A 50 9.74 13.01 11.54
CA PHE A 50 10.10 11.61 11.80
C PHE A 50 10.30 11.34 13.29
N ASP A 51 10.87 12.29 14.02
CA ASP A 51 11.10 12.17 15.46
C ASP A 51 9.79 12.23 16.23
N GLU A 52 8.96 13.23 15.92
CA GLU A 52 7.61 13.35 16.49
C GLU A 52 6.78 12.08 16.27
N HIS A 53 6.81 11.55 15.05
CA HIS A 53 6.09 10.34 14.71
C HIS A 53 6.66 9.10 15.40
N THR A 54 7.97 8.96 15.47
CA THR A 54 8.61 7.84 16.19
C THR A 54 8.22 7.85 17.67
N ARG A 55 8.20 9.03 18.31
CA ARG A 55 7.69 9.21 19.68
C ARG A 55 6.22 8.80 19.80
N TYR A 56 5.38 9.21 18.85
CA TYR A 56 3.97 8.82 18.81
C TYR A 56 3.81 7.30 18.69
N GLN A 57 4.51 6.66 17.76
CA GLN A 57 4.44 5.21 17.54
C GLN A 57 4.97 4.42 18.74
N PHE A 58 6.04 4.89 19.39
CA PHE A 58 6.52 4.32 20.64
C PHE A 58 5.43 4.36 21.73
N THR A 59 4.74 5.49 21.87
CA THR A 59 3.63 5.64 22.83
C THR A 59 2.47 4.69 22.51
N ARG A 60 2.14 4.52 21.23
CA ARG A 60 1.12 3.57 20.76
C ARG A 60 1.49 2.12 21.05
N MET A 61 2.76 1.75 20.87
CA MET A 61 3.28 0.43 21.21
C MET A 61 3.12 0.17 22.71
N LEU A 62 3.55 1.11 23.57
CA LEU A 62 3.39 0.99 25.03
C LEU A 62 1.91 0.82 25.42
N PHE A 63 1.02 1.58 24.79
CA PHE A 63 -0.42 1.44 25.01
C PHE A 63 -0.94 0.04 24.62
N ALA A 64 -0.57 -0.47 23.45
CA ALA A 64 -1.02 -1.78 22.97
C ALA A 64 -0.56 -2.94 23.88
N TYR A 65 0.66 -2.88 24.41
CA TYR A 65 1.14 -3.86 25.38
C TYR A 65 0.55 -3.67 26.78
N GLY A 66 0.29 -2.41 27.17
CA GLY A 66 -0.32 -2.08 28.46
C GLY A 66 -1.78 -2.53 28.59
N THR A 67 -2.53 -2.59 27.48
CA THR A 67 -3.92 -3.07 27.47
C THR A 67 -4.05 -4.60 27.47
N GLY A 68 -2.94 -5.33 27.26
CA GLY A 68 -2.94 -6.79 27.14
C GLY A 68 -3.47 -7.34 25.81
N MET A 69 -3.75 -6.47 24.81
CA MET A 69 -4.27 -6.88 23.51
C MET A 69 -3.33 -7.80 22.72
N THR A 70 -2.03 -7.74 23.01
CA THR A 70 -0.99 -8.51 22.32
C THR A 70 -0.66 -9.86 22.99
N GLY A 71 -1.30 -10.18 24.11
CA GLY A 71 -1.13 -11.44 24.86
C GLY A 71 0.17 -11.54 25.66
N GLN A 72 1.32 -11.20 25.07
CA GLN A 72 2.61 -11.13 25.75
C GLN A 72 3.12 -9.68 25.81
N ASN A 73 3.54 -9.25 27.00
CA ASN A 73 4.09 -7.92 27.22
C ASN A 73 5.61 -8.01 27.45
N PRO A 74 6.45 -7.58 26.49
CA PRO A 74 7.90 -7.65 26.61
C PRO A 74 8.49 -6.69 27.66
N PHE A 75 7.67 -5.83 28.26
CA PHE A 75 8.05 -4.89 29.31
C PHE A 75 7.74 -5.38 30.73
N ALA A 76 7.03 -6.50 30.91
CA ALA A 76 6.39 -6.84 32.18
C ALA A 76 7.36 -7.21 33.32
N ASN A 77 8.56 -7.72 33.00
CA ASN A 77 9.45 -8.34 33.99
C ASN A 77 10.70 -7.50 34.31
N ASP A 78 11.03 -6.51 33.47
CA ASP A 78 12.26 -5.75 33.58
C ASP A 78 11.97 -4.30 33.97
N GLU A 79 12.71 -3.78 34.94
CA GLU A 79 12.64 -2.35 35.30
C GLU A 79 13.17 -1.46 34.18
N LYS A 80 14.19 -1.93 33.46
CA LYS A 80 14.85 -1.22 32.36
C LYS A 80 14.97 -2.15 31.18
N VAL A 81 14.48 -1.71 30.03
CA VAL A 81 14.58 -2.45 28.77
C VAL A 81 15.30 -1.62 27.72
N GLU A 82 16.08 -2.28 26.88
CA GLU A 82 16.68 -1.66 25.70
C GLU A 82 15.65 -1.63 24.58
N ILE A 83 15.44 -0.47 23.99
CA ILE A 83 14.53 -0.26 22.87
C ILE A 83 15.34 0.24 21.69
N THR A 84 15.15 -0.43 20.55
CA THR A 84 15.60 0.07 19.25
C THR A 84 14.39 0.42 18.40
N ALA A 85 14.39 1.58 17.75
CA ALA A 85 13.36 1.98 16.79
C ALA A 85 14.04 2.26 15.44
N ASP A 86 13.74 1.44 14.44
CA ASP A 86 14.26 1.53 13.09
C ASP A 86 13.20 2.09 12.15
N ILE A 87 13.51 3.19 11.47
CA ILE A 87 12.63 3.81 10.47
C ILE A 87 12.88 3.09 9.13
N ASP A 88 12.26 1.92 8.95
CA ASP A 88 12.48 1.07 7.77
C ASP A 88 12.05 1.74 6.46
N SER A 89 10.97 2.52 6.51
CA SER A 89 10.46 3.32 5.40
C SER A 89 9.67 4.51 5.95
N ALA A 90 9.22 5.41 5.09
CA ALA A 90 8.36 6.52 5.51
C ALA A 90 7.07 6.02 6.20
N THR A 91 6.60 4.80 5.92
CA THR A 91 5.36 4.25 6.47
C THR A 91 5.56 3.18 7.54
N HIS A 92 6.79 2.69 7.75
CA HIS A 92 7.09 1.59 8.65
C HIS A 92 8.17 1.97 9.67
N THR A 93 7.87 1.70 10.94
CA THR A 93 8.86 1.78 12.02
C THR A 93 8.86 0.49 12.81
N SER A 94 9.98 -0.22 12.81
CA SER A 94 10.17 -1.45 13.58
C SER A 94 10.73 -1.14 14.96
N PHE A 95 10.10 -1.69 15.99
CA PHE A 95 10.55 -1.59 17.37
C PHE A 95 11.05 -2.95 17.86
N TYR A 96 12.22 -2.92 18.48
CA TYR A 96 12.86 -4.07 19.10
C TYR A 96 12.98 -3.82 20.60
N VAL A 97 12.67 -4.84 21.40
CA VAL A 97 12.83 -4.84 22.85
C VAL A 97 13.90 -5.87 23.20
N ASN A 98 14.97 -5.44 23.87
CA ASN A 98 16.12 -6.27 24.20
C ASN A 98 16.68 -7.05 22.98
N GLY A 99 16.71 -6.39 21.81
CA GLY A 99 17.21 -6.95 20.54
C GLY A 99 16.23 -7.87 19.81
N GLN A 100 15.03 -8.14 20.35
CA GLN A 100 14.00 -8.93 19.68
C GLN A 100 12.94 -8.04 19.08
N LYS A 101 12.54 -8.29 17.82
CA LYS A 101 11.50 -7.52 17.15
C LYS A 101 10.17 -7.71 17.89
N ALA A 102 9.65 -6.63 18.44
CA ALA A 102 8.43 -6.65 19.24
C ALA A 102 7.24 -6.15 18.42
N PHE A 103 7.41 -5.07 17.67
CA PHE A 103 6.30 -4.35 17.08
C PHE A 103 6.70 -3.70 15.75
N THR A 104 5.80 -3.67 14.77
CA THR A 104 5.95 -2.85 13.57
C THR A 104 4.79 -1.86 13.53
N ALA A 105 5.09 -0.57 13.58
CA ALA A 105 4.13 0.48 13.35
C ALA A 105 3.97 0.70 11.84
N ILE A 106 2.72 0.64 11.35
CA ILE A 106 2.38 0.92 9.95
C ILE A 106 1.53 2.18 9.90
N THR A 107 1.95 3.14 9.09
CA THR A 107 1.28 4.44 8.94
C THR A 107 0.40 4.43 7.70
N GLY A 108 -0.88 4.76 7.87
CA GLY A 108 -1.81 4.96 6.75
C GLY A 108 -1.47 6.23 5.99
N MET A 109 -1.59 6.19 4.66
CA MET A 109 -1.36 7.36 3.81
C MET A 109 -2.64 8.15 3.60
N SER A 110 -2.48 9.48 3.54
CA SER A 110 -3.54 10.39 3.12
C SER A 110 -3.40 10.73 1.64
N TYR A 111 -4.49 10.57 0.93
CA TYR A 111 -4.57 10.81 -0.51
C TYR A 111 -5.21 12.16 -0.81
N LEU A 112 -4.77 12.79 -1.90
CA LEU A 112 -5.40 14.00 -2.41
C LEU A 112 -6.79 13.66 -2.99
N PRO A 113 -7.73 14.61 -3.00
CA PRO A 113 -9.04 14.40 -3.64
C PRO A 113 -8.94 13.93 -5.09
N SER A 114 -7.97 14.41 -5.86
CA SER A 114 -7.71 13.98 -7.24
C SER A 114 -7.17 12.55 -7.35
N GLU A 115 -6.36 12.11 -6.38
CA GLU A 115 -5.89 10.73 -6.28
C GLU A 115 -7.07 9.80 -5.98
N ILE A 116 -7.92 10.18 -5.01
CA ILE A 116 -9.14 9.44 -4.66
C ILE A 116 -10.11 9.36 -5.84
N GLN A 117 -10.30 10.44 -6.60
CA GLN A 117 -11.15 10.40 -7.79
C GLN A 117 -10.66 9.38 -8.82
N THR A 118 -9.35 9.13 -8.89
CA THR A 118 -8.75 8.16 -9.82
C THR A 118 -9.04 6.72 -9.43
N PHE A 119 -9.11 6.38 -8.14
CA PHE A 119 -9.34 4.98 -7.71
C PHE A 119 -10.70 4.71 -7.04
N GLY A 120 -11.43 5.77 -6.69
CA GLY A 120 -12.71 5.71 -5.97
C GLY A 120 -13.94 5.94 -6.86
N THR A 121 -13.75 6.18 -8.16
CA THR A 121 -14.85 6.40 -9.12
C THR A 121 -15.06 5.16 -9.98
N VAL A 122 -16.27 4.61 -9.99
CA VAL A 122 -16.61 3.38 -10.71
C VAL A 122 -16.68 3.58 -12.23
N GLN A 123 -16.94 4.80 -12.73
CA GLN A 123 -16.98 5.10 -14.15
C GLN A 123 -15.94 6.14 -14.53
N GLN A 124 -14.85 5.69 -15.11
CA GLN A 124 -13.81 6.54 -15.69
C GLN A 124 -13.37 5.95 -17.02
N PRO A 125 -12.92 6.76 -17.99
CA PRO A 125 -12.38 6.24 -19.23
C PRO A 125 -11.16 5.37 -18.99
N PHE A 126 -10.99 4.32 -19.80
CA PHE A 126 -9.76 3.54 -19.81
C PHE A 126 -8.60 4.41 -20.31
N LYS A 127 -7.42 4.26 -19.70
CA LYS A 127 -6.20 4.97 -20.11
C LYS A 127 -5.56 4.29 -21.31
N THR A 128 -5.53 2.95 -21.32
CA THR A 128 -4.84 2.19 -22.34
C THR A 128 -5.62 2.19 -23.66
N ARG A 129 -4.90 2.42 -24.77
CA ARG A 129 -5.45 2.49 -26.13
C ARG A 129 -4.83 1.47 -27.05
N GLY A 130 -5.66 0.89 -27.90
CA GLY A 130 -5.25 -0.15 -28.84
C GLY A 130 -5.01 -1.50 -28.17
N TYR A 131 -4.64 -2.46 -29.00
CA TYR A 131 -4.39 -3.84 -28.61
C TYR A 131 -2.98 -4.23 -29.01
N LYS A 132 -2.25 -4.88 -28.11
CA LYS A 132 -1.04 -5.64 -28.46
C LYS A 132 -1.27 -7.09 -28.06
N PRO A 133 -1.12 -8.04 -28.99
CA PRO A 133 -1.28 -9.44 -28.69
C PRO A 133 -0.25 -9.89 -27.67
N TYR A 134 -0.55 -11.03 -27.04
CA TYR A 134 0.33 -11.65 -26.05
C TYR A 134 1.76 -11.86 -26.58
N ASP A 135 2.74 -11.45 -25.78
CA ASP A 135 4.17 -11.69 -25.97
C ASP A 135 4.68 -12.70 -24.93
N PRO A 136 5.04 -13.94 -25.34
CA PRO A 136 5.51 -14.96 -24.41
C PRO A 136 6.87 -14.67 -23.79
N SER A 137 7.72 -13.85 -24.43
CA SER A 137 9.05 -13.51 -23.92
C SER A 137 8.99 -12.66 -22.64
N THR A 138 7.95 -11.83 -22.55
CA THR A 138 7.72 -10.91 -21.43
C THR A 138 6.46 -11.26 -20.62
N ASN A 139 5.77 -12.35 -20.99
CA ASN A 139 4.48 -12.75 -20.43
C ASN A 139 3.46 -11.60 -20.39
N SER A 140 3.40 -10.81 -21.47
CA SER A 140 2.71 -9.51 -21.46
C SER A 140 1.60 -9.42 -22.51
N ILE A 141 0.56 -8.67 -22.20
CA ILE A 141 -0.54 -8.33 -23.13
C ILE A 141 -0.96 -6.87 -22.94
N THR A 142 -1.42 -6.22 -24.00
CA THR A 142 -2.03 -4.88 -23.90
C THR A 142 -3.46 -4.93 -24.40
N ILE A 143 -4.39 -4.57 -23.52
CA ILE A 143 -5.83 -4.55 -23.75
C ILE A 143 -6.31 -3.12 -23.50
N GLY A 144 -6.71 -2.43 -24.56
CA GLY A 144 -7.17 -1.05 -24.48
C GLY A 144 -8.36 -0.76 -25.37
N VAL A 145 -8.78 0.50 -25.38
CA VAL A 145 -9.91 0.97 -26.20
C VAL A 145 -9.71 0.62 -27.67
N GLY A 146 -10.76 0.09 -28.29
CA GLY A 146 -10.77 -0.41 -29.66
C GLY A 146 -10.46 -1.91 -29.80
N SER A 147 -10.07 -2.59 -28.71
CA SER A 147 -9.86 -4.04 -28.73
C SER A 147 -11.19 -4.78 -28.90
N ARG A 148 -11.20 -5.87 -29.68
CA ARG A 148 -12.36 -6.77 -29.83
C ARG A 148 -11.95 -8.22 -29.63
N PHE A 149 -12.70 -8.94 -28.80
CA PHE A 149 -12.44 -10.32 -28.44
C PHE A 149 -13.65 -11.19 -28.80
N ASN A 150 -13.42 -12.29 -29.49
CA ASN A 150 -14.46 -13.26 -29.83
C ASN A 150 -14.56 -14.29 -28.70
N LEU A 151 -15.77 -14.50 -28.16
CA LEU A 151 -16.03 -15.45 -27.08
C LEU A 151 -16.53 -16.81 -27.59
N GLY A 152 -16.70 -16.97 -28.90
CA GLY A 152 -17.34 -18.12 -29.52
C GLY A 152 -18.87 -18.03 -29.48
N ASN A 153 -19.54 -19.01 -30.11
CA ASN A 153 -21.00 -19.15 -30.10
C ASN A 153 -21.79 -17.88 -30.50
N GLY A 154 -21.20 -17.01 -31.31
CA GLY A 154 -21.82 -15.76 -31.75
C GLY A 154 -21.70 -14.58 -30.76
N TYR A 155 -20.90 -14.72 -29.69
CA TYR A 155 -20.65 -13.66 -28.71
C TYR A 155 -19.29 -12.98 -28.94
N SER A 156 -19.24 -11.68 -28.70
CA SER A 156 -17.99 -10.92 -28.68
C SER A 156 -18.04 -9.77 -27.68
N MET A 157 -16.86 -9.32 -27.26
CA MET A 157 -16.69 -8.13 -26.44
C MET A 157 -15.88 -7.09 -27.20
N THR A 158 -16.28 -5.82 -27.14
CA THR A 158 -15.52 -4.69 -27.66
C THR A 158 -15.23 -3.70 -26.54
N VAL A 159 -13.96 -3.33 -26.37
CA VAL A 159 -13.53 -2.34 -25.38
C VAL A 159 -13.82 -0.94 -25.93
N GLN A 160 -14.77 -0.24 -25.33
CA GLN A 160 -15.15 1.14 -25.65
C GLN A 160 -14.37 2.12 -24.77
N GLU A 161 -14.73 3.41 -24.80
CA GLU A 161 -14.03 4.48 -24.09
C GLU A 161 -13.95 4.24 -22.57
N ASP A 162 -15.07 3.88 -21.96
CA ASP A 162 -15.29 3.80 -20.51
C ASP A 162 -16.11 2.56 -20.08
N PHE A 163 -16.34 1.62 -21.00
CA PHE A 163 -16.98 0.34 -20.70
C PHE A 163 -16.58 -0.75 -21.70
N VAL A 164 -16.91 -1.99 -21.38
CA VAL A 164 -16.80 -3.13 -22.31
C VAL A 164 -18.20 -3.44 -22.84
N TRP A 165 -18.37 -3.44 -24.17
CA TRP A 165 -19.63 -3.74 -24.84
C TRP A 165 -19.72 -5.21 -25.21
N GLY A 166 -20.80 -5.88 -24.82
CA GLY A 166 -21.13 -7.25 -25.25
C GLY A 166 -22.02 -7.27 -26.49
N GLU A 167 -21.74 -8.20 -27.41
CA GLU A 167 -22.59 -8.51 -28.56
C GLU A 167 -22.96 -10.00 -28.55
N GLY A 168 -24.09 -10.34 -29.18
CA GLY A 168 -24.50 -11.73 -29.38
C GLY A 168 -25.58 -12.25 -28.43
N TYR A 169 -26.11 -11.41 -27.54
CA TYR A 169 -27.16 -11.81 -26.59
C TYR A 169 -28.37 -12.48 -27.27
N GLY A 170 -28.82 -13.59 -26.71
CA GLY A 170 -29.93 -14.39 -27.23
C GLY A 170 -29.56 -15.30 -28.42
N ASN A 171 -28.32 -15.28 -28.91
CA ASN A 171 -27.86 -16.25 -29.92
C ASN A 171 -27.54 -17.62 -29.30
N GLY A 172 -27.22 -17.66 -28.00
CA GLY A 172 -26.93 -18.86 -27.24
C GLY A 172 -27.98 -19.18 -26.17
N SER A 173 -27.55 -19.91 -25.14
CA SER A 173 -28.35 -20.20 -23.96
C SER A 173 -28.33 -19.05 -22.96
N LYS A 174 -29.23 -19.08 -21.98
CA LYS A 174 -29.20 -18.14 -20.83
C LYS A 174 -27.87 -18.18 -20.08
N ALA A 175 -27.22 -19.34 -20.01
CA ALA A 175 -25.91 -19.49 -19.39
C ALA A 175 -24.81 -18.80 -20.22
N ASP A 176 -24.92 -18.79 -21.55
CA ASP A 176 -23.99 -18.06 -22.42
C ASP A 176 -24.14 -16.55 -22.26
N ASP A 177 -25.38 -16.05 -22.14
CA ASP A 177 -25.67 -14.64 -21.85
C ASP A 177 -25.11 -14.23 -20.48
N GLU A 178 -25.30 -15.06 -19.44
CA GLU A 178 -24.77 -14.82 -18.10
C GLU A 178 -23.23 -14.81 -18.10
N ARG A 179 -22.60 -15.77 -18.78
CA ARG A 179 -21.14 -15.82 -18.94
C ARG A 179 -20.61 -14.58 -19.67
N CYS A 180 -21.28 -14.13 -20.74
CA CYS A 180 -20.92 -12.91 -21.46
C CYS A 180 -20.95 -11.69 -20.51
N ASN A 181 -22.01 -11.53 -19.71
CA ASN A 181 -22.10 -10.46 -18.72
C ASN A 181 -20.96 -10.50 -17.69
N MET A 182 -20.61 -11.68 -17.18
CA MET A 182 -19.52 -11.83 -16.22
C MET A 182 -18.16 -11.53 -16.84
N MET A 183 -17.93 -11.93 -18.10
CA MET A 183 -16.71 -11.59 -18.83
C MET A 183 -16.59 -10.09 -19.12
N ILE A 184 -17.69 -9.41 -19.40
CA ILE A 184 -17.72 -7.94 -19.58
C ILE A 184 -17.31 -7.23 -18.30
N GLY A 185 -17.91 -7.61 -17.16
CA GLY A 185 -17.55 -7.07 -15.85
C GLY A 185 -16.08 -7.36 -15.50
N GLY A 186 -15.65 -8.60 -15.74
CA GLY A 186 -14.27 -9.02 -15.53
C GLY A 186 -13.27 -8.23 -16.36
N LEU A 187 -13.47 -8.13 -17.68
CA LEU A 187 -12.58 -7.40 -18.56
C LEU A 187 -12.53 -5.90 -18.22
N SER A 188 -13.67 -5.29 -17.89
CA SER A 188 -13.71 -3.89 -17.43
C SER A 188 -12.89 -3.69 -16.15
N SER A 189 -13.11 -4.54 -15.14
CA SER A 189 -12.37 -4.46 -13.88
C SER A 189 -10.86 -4.71 -14.06
N LEU A 190 -10.49 -5.64 -14.94
CA LEU A 190 -9.10 -5.96 -15.25
C LEU A 190 -8.39 -4.78 -15.91
N ILE A 191 -9.02 -4.11 -16.89
CA ILE A 191 -8.43 -2.96 -17.57
C ILE A 191 -8.25 -1.81 -16.58
N HIS A 192 -9.25 -1.50 -15.75
CA HIS A 192 -9.10 -0.47 -14.71
C HIS A 192 -8.01 -0.80 -13.69
N PHE A 193 -7.93 -2.05 -13.23
CA PHE A 193 -6.84 -2.47 -12.35
C PHE A 193 -5.48 -2.27 -13.04
N ALA A 194 -5.32 -2.78 -14.26
CA ALA A 194 -4.10 -2.70 -15.04
C ALA A 194 -3.70 -1.27 -15.41
N ASP A 195 -4.68 -0.37 -15.58
CA ASP A 195 -4.49 1.06 -15.84
C ASP A 195 -4.22 1.87 -14.55
N GLN A 196 -4.03 1.21 -13.41
CA GLN A 196 -3.79 1.84 -12.11
C GLN A 196 -4.95 2.77 -11.71
N GLN A 197 -6.16 2.32 -12.00
CA GLN A 197 -7.42 3.04 -11.82
C GLN A 197 -8.33 2.36 -10.80
N TYR A 198 -8.09 1.11 -10.41
CA TYR A 198 -8.85 0.39 -9.38
C TYR A 198 -7.96 -0.31 -8.37
N PHE A 199 -8.52 -0.57 -7.20
CA PHE A 199 -7.98 -1.55 -6.27
C PHE A 199 -7.99 -2.95 -6.89
N SER A 200 -7.00 -3.78 -6.57
CA SER A 200 -6.95 -5.19 -7.02
C SER A 200 -8.22 -5.95 -6.64
N SER A 201 -8.78 -5.68 -5.45
CA SER A 201 -10.00 -6.31 -4.94
C SER A 201 -11.24 -6.07 -5.81
N MET A 202 -11.23 -5.08 -6.71
CA MET A 202 -12.34 -4.86 -7.64
C MET A 202 -12.44 -5.96 -8.71
N THR A 203 -11.40 -6.78 -8.86
CA THR A 203 -11.37 -7.95 -9.75
C THR A 203 -11.92 -9.22 -9.10
N ASP A 204 -12.01 -9.27 -7.76
CA ASP A 204 -12.29 -10.48 -6.99
C ASP A 204 -13.56 -11.21 -7.46
N THR A 205 -14.66 -10.47 -7.64
CA THR A 205 -15.96 -11.00 -8.09
C THR A 205 -15.91 -11.72 -9.43
N TYR A 206 -14.95 -11.36 -10.29
CA TYR A 206 -14.85 -11.85 -11.67
C TYR A 206 -13.62 -12.73 -11.91
N THR A 207 -12.87 -13.08 -10.86
CA THR A 207 -11.54 -13.67 -10.98
C THR A 207 -11.50 -14.87 -11.92
N ASP A 208 -12.42 -15.83 -11.77
CA ASP A 208 -12.45 -17.01 -12.64
C ASP A 208 -12.65 -16.65 -14.13
N TYR A 209 -13.54 -15.69 -14.43
CA TYR A 209 -13.80 -15.22 -15.79
C TYR A 209 -12.62 -14.44 -16.37
N ILE A 210 -11.90 -13.71 -15.53
CA ILE A 210 -10.68 -13.01 -15.91
C ILE A 210 -9.58 -14.02 -16.23
N LEU A 211 -9.38 -15.04 -15.39
CA LEU A 211 -8.38 -16.08 -15.61
C LEU A 211 -8.68 -16.90 -16.85
N ASP A 212 -9.94 -17.27 -17.08
CA ASP A 212 -10.38 -17.92 -18.32
C ASP A 212 -10.06 -17.07 -19.55
N PHE A 213 -10.34 -15.75 -19.47
CA PHE A 213 -10.02 -14.82 -20.54
C PHE A 213 -8.51 -14.74 -20.79
N LEU A 214 -7.70 -14.53 -19.74
CA LEU A 214 -6.25 -14.45 -19.85
C LEU A 214 -5.64 -15.73 -20.43
N ALA A 215 -6.09 -16.90 -19.98
CA ALA A 215 -5.70 -18.19 -20.52
C ALA A 215 -6.06 -18.32 -22.01
N SER A 216 -7.25 -17.85 -22.41
CA SER A 216 -7.65 -17.83 -23.83
C SER A 216 -6.77 -16.94 -24.71
N GLN A 217 -6.12 -15.93 -24.13
CA GLN A 217 -5.15 -15.07 -24.81
C GLN A 217 -3.71 -15.61 -24.74
N GLY A 218 -3.49 -16.73 -24.04
CA GLY A 218 -2.17 -17.38 -23.90
C GLY A 218 -1.32 -16.87 -22.74
N VAL A 219 -1.86 -16.00 -21.87
CA VAL A 219 -1.14 -15.47 -20.70
C VAL A 219 -0.94 -16.58 -19.66
N ASP A 220 0.30 -16.74 -19.21
CA ASP A 220 0.66 -17.72 -18.18
C ASP A 220 0.56 -17.08 -16.79
N THR A 221 -0.57 -17.30 -16.11
CA THR A 221 -0.84 -16.74 -14.78
C THR A 221 -0.21 -17.54 -13.63
N SER A 222 0.53 -18.63 -13.92
CA SER A 222 1.24 -19.42 -12.90
C SER A 222 2.54 -18.77 -12.41
N ARG A 223 2.98 -17.72 -13.11
CA ARG A 223 4.13 -16.87 -12.81
C ARG A 223 3.72 -15.42 -12.99
N GLU A 224 4.62 -14.49 -12.68
CA GLU A 224 4.42 -13.06 -12.97
C GLU A 224 4.04 -12.81 -14.44
N PHE A 225 3.01 -12.00 -14.66
CA PHE A 225 2.49 -11.61 -15.97
C PHE A 225 2.26 -10.10 -16.02
N VAL A 226 2.23 -9.51 -17.22
CA VAL A 226 2.10 -8.06 -17.38
C VAL A 226 0.86 -7.71 -18.20
N ILE A 227 0.00 -6.84 -17.65
CA ILE A 227 -1.19 -6.34 -18.34
C ILE A 227 -1.11 -4.83 -18.37
N ASN A 228 -1.16 -4.25 -19.58
CA ASN A 228 -1.06 -2.79 -19.79
C ASN A 228 0.15 -2.13 -19.10
N GLY A 229 1.22 -2.89 -18.87
CA GLY A 229 2.42 -2.43 -18.17
C GLY A 229 2.40 -2.61 -16.64
N THR A 230 1.27 -3.01 -16.05
CA THR A 230 1.20 -3.40 -14.63
C THR A 230 1.67 -4.85 -14.48
N HIS A 231 2.63 -5.06 -13.57
CA HIS A 231 3.13 -6.38 -13.22
C HIS A 231 2.18 -7.03 -12.22
N CYS A 232 1.73 -8.24 -12.55
CA CYS A 232 0.66 -8.93 -11.86
C CYS A 232 1.13 -10.32 -11.40
N GLU A 233 0.57 -10.78 -10.30
CA GLU A 233 0.74 -12.13 -9.78
C GLU A 233 -0.57 -12.69 -9.23
N LEU A 234 -0.62 -14.01 -9.06
CA LEU A 234 -1.72 -14.69 -8.37
C LEU A 234 -1.33 -14.99 -6.93
N VAL A 235 -1.98 -14.31 -5.97
CA VAL A 235 -1.80 -14.53 -4.54
C VAL A 235 -3.10 -15.06 -3.97
N ASN A 236 -3.06 -16.28 -3.43
CA ASN A 236 -4.24 -16.98 -2.88
C ASN A 236 -5.43 -17.01 -3.87
N GLY A 237 -5.13 -17.20 -5.15
CA GLY A 237 -6.12 -17.25 -6.22
C GLY A 237 -6.66 -15.90 -6.66
N LYS A 238 -6.14 -14.77 -6.15
CA LYS A 238 -6.55 -13.42 -6.54
C LYS A 238 -5.46 -12.70 -7.33
N ILE A 239 -5.87 -11.88 -8.28
CA ILE A 239 -4.96 -11.04 -9.06
C ILE A 239 -4.47 -9.89 -8.17
N SER A 240 -3.16 -9.76 -8.04
CA SER A 240 -2.50 -8.71 -7.26
C SER A 240 -1.42 -8.03 -8.10
N GLU A 241 -1.10 -6.79 -7.77
CA GLU A 241 0.04 -6.09 -8.33
C GLU A 241 1.31 -6.52 -7.59
N VAL A 242 2.34 -6.91 -8.34
CA VAL A 242 3.59 -7.42 -7.76
C VAL A 242 4.23 -6.38 -6.85
N GLY A 243 4.51 -6.77 -5.61
CA GLY A 243 5.17 -5.92 -4.62
C GLY A 243 4.32 -4.78 -4.08
N ASN A 244 3.00 -4.80 -4.32
CA ASN A 244 2.08 -3.83 -3.72
C ASN A 244 1.40 -4.43 -2.48
N ASP A 245 1.92 -4.09 -1.31
CA ASP A 245 1.32 -4.47 -0.01
C ASP A 245 0.06 -3.65 0.34
N TYR A 246 -0.31 -2.69 -0.51
CA TYR A 246 -1.45 -1.81 -0.32
C TYR A 246 -2.56 -2.10 -1.32
N VAL A 247 -3.80 -1.81 -0.91
CA VAL A 247 -4.97 -2.00 -1.79
C VAL A 247 -5.06 -0.93 -2.88
N VAL A 248 -4.37 0.22 -2.68
CA VAL A 248 -4.36 1.37 -3.59
C VAL A 248 -3.32 1.13 -4.70
N PRO A 249 -3.59 1.53 -5.96
CA PRO A 249 -2.63 1.38 -7.06
C PRO A 249 -1.23 1.92 -6.70
N SER A 250 -0.18 1.16 -6.97
CA SER A 250 1.19 1.49 -6.54
C SER A 250 1.63 2.87 -7.01
N SER A 251 1.26 3.25 -8.23
CA SER A 251 1.62 4.55 -8.82
C SER A 251 1.04 5.76 -8.05
N ILE A 252 -0.08 5.56 -7.35
CA ILE A 252 -0.72 6.57 -6.50
C ILE A 252 -0.14 6.49 -5.10
N GLN A 253 0.00 5.28 -4.56
CA GLN A 253 0.58 5.04 -3.25
C GLN A 253 2.00 5.60 -3.13
N GLN A 254 2.86 5.36 -4.11
CA GLN A 254 4.24 5.87 -4.14
C GLN A 254 4.29 7.41 -4.14
N LYS A 255 3.36 8.07 -4.84
CA LYS A 255 3.26 9.54 -4.83
C LYS A 255 2.83 10.06 -3.46
N ALA A 256 1.87 9.39 -2.82
CA ALA A 256 1.42 9.75 -1.47
C ALA A 256 2.55 9.56 -0.45
N VAL A 257 3.26 8.43 -0.51
CA VAL A 257 4.41 8.13 0.36
C VAL A 257 5.53 9.17 0.17
N LYS A 258 5.89 9.50 -1.08
CA LYS A 258 6.92 10.52 -1.34
C LYS A 258 6.54 11.89 -0.76
N ARG A 259 5.29 12.32 -0.96
CA ARG A 259 4.78 13.57 -0.39
C ARG A 259 4.80 13.55 1.14
N TYR A 260 4.47 12.40 1.74
CA TYR A 260 4.55 12.20 3.18
C TYR A 260 5.99 12.20 3.68
N GLU A 261 6.94 11.62 2.98
CA GLU A 261 8.36 11.62 3.36
C GLU A 261 8.98 13.04 3.31
N GLU A 262 8.65 13.82 2.28
CA GLU A 262 9.03 15.24 2.16
C GLU A 262 8.41 16.07 3.30
N SER A 263 7.11 15.84 3.54
CA SER A 263 6.42 15.95 4.83
C SER A 263 7.29 15.88 6.08
N MET A 264 7.71 14.64 6.32
CA MET A 264 8.28 14.18 7.57
C MET A 264 9.69 14.70 7.82
N SER A 265 10.38 15.07 6.74
CA SER A 265 11.73 15.59 6.77
C SER A 265 11.82 17.05 7.25
N GLN A 266 10.68 17.77 7.33
CA GLN A 266 10.65 19.16 7.80
C GLN A 266 10.91 19.25 9.31
N LEU A 267 11.73 20.22 9.71
CA LEU A 267 12.04 20.47 11.13
C LEU A 267 10.78 20.89 11.90
N LEU A 268 10.69 20.48 13.16
CA LEU A 268 9.55 20.80 14.03
C LEU A 268 9.39 22.31 14.29
N ASN A 269 10.49 23.07 14.20
CA ASN A 269 10.50 24.52 14.37
C ASN A 269 10.12 25.33 13.11
N SER A 270 9.87 24.67 11.98
CA SER A 270 9.64 25.34 10.69
C SER A 270 8.26 26.00 10.53
N GLY A 271 7.37 25.85 11.52
CA GLY A 271 6.05 26.50 11.55
C GLY A 271 4.98 25.86 10.66
N THR A 272 5.32 24.86 9.85
CA THR A 272 4.39 24.04 9.06
C THR A 272 3.81 22.90 9.88
N TRP A 273 3.08 23.22 10.95
CA TRP A 273 2.39 22.23 11.78
C TRP A 273 1.14 21.69 11.07
N TYR A 274 1.29 20.60 10.30
CA TYR A 274 0.15 19.76 9.96
C TYR A 274 -0.11 18.78 11.11
N ARG A 275 -1.12 19.08 11.94
CA ARG A 275 -1.70 18.08 12.84
C ARG A 275 -2.36 17.00 11.99
N TRP A 276 -1.68 15.88 11.80
CA TRP A 276 -2.29 14.65 11.35
C TRP A 276 -3.11 14.11 12.54
N SER A 277 -4.39 14.49 12.60
CA SER A 277 -5.39 13.99 13.56
C SER A 277 -5.97 12.66 13.11
#